data_AF-A0A814LH74-F1
#
_entry.id   AF-A0A814LH74-F1
#
_cell.length_a   1.000
_cell.length_b   1.000
_cell.length_c   1.000
_cell.angle_alpha   90.00
_cell.angle_beta   90.00
_cell.angle_gamma   90.00
#
_symmetry.space_group_name_H-M   'P 1'
#
loop_
_entity.id
_entity.type
_entity.pdbx_description
1 polymer ?
#
loop_
_entity_poly.entity_id
_entity_poly.type
_entity_poly.pdbx_seq_one_letter_code
_entity_poly.pdbx_strand_id
1 'polypeptide(L)'
;MPADGLCASLTCDQEIKHLYECHCCSSLICLNHLIEHVQATQRNKERLVSLRNELKTVVDTFKVIIEKKLLNIEREKNLIERAQKLLDVENGSIDEVQIIFEEIKQAIGLSQLGKK
;
A
#
# COMPACT_ATOMS: atom_id res chain seq x y z
N MET A 1 -6.13 22.31 24.97
CA MET A 1 -5.24 21.20 24.56
C MET A 1 -3.84 21.58 25.00
N PRO A 2 -3.25 20.92 26.02
CA PRO A 2 -1.94 21.33 26.53
C PRO A 2 -0.85 20.87 25.56
N ALA A 3 0.08 21.79 25.28
CA ALA A 3 1.24 21.56 24.44
C ALA A 3 2.15 20.50 25.07
N ASP A 4 2.45 19.46 24.30
CA ASP A 4 3.36 18.40 24.71
C ASP A 4 4.75 18.96 25.03
N GLY A 5 5.11 18.84 26.30
CA GLY A 5 6.43 18.40 26.76
C GLY A 5 7.63 19.27 26.43
N LEU A 6 8.00 20.14 27.38
CA LEU A 6 9.37 20.39 27.85
C LEU A 6 9.46 21.60 28.81
N CYS A 7 8.45 22.49 28.80
CA CYS A 7 8.48 23.70 29.63
C CYS A 7 8.10 23.51 31.11
N ALA A 8 7.55 22.35 31.48
CA ALA A 8 6.91 22.18 32.80
C ALA A 8 7.88 21.76 33.94
N SER A 9 9.16 21.50 33.67
CA SER A 9 10.03 20.83 34.64
C SER A 9 11.40 21.48 34.91
N LEU A 10 11.63 22.72 34.48
CA LEU A 10 12.88 23.42 34.74
C LEU A 10 12.66 24.47 35.84
N THR A 11 12.44 23.98 37.07
CA THR A 11 12.47 24.83 38.26
C THR A 11 13.91 25.22 38.53
N CYS A 12 14.15 26.51 38.70
CA CYS A 12 15.49 27.00 38.92
C CYS A 12 15.76 27.06 40.42
N ASP A 13 16.60 26.14 40.91
CA ASP A 13 16.92 25.98 42.34
C ASP A 13 17.89 27.04 42.89
N GLN A 14 18.15 28.11 42.15
CA GLN A 14 19.06 29.18 42.56
C GLN A 14 18.32 30.52 42.59
N GLU A 15 18.63 31.34 43.58
CA GLU A 15 18.15 32.73 43.73
C GLU A 15 18.44 33.55 42.47
N ILE A 16 17.52 33.51 41.51
CA ILE A 16 17.74 34.11 40.19
C ILE A 16 17.19 35.51 40.15
N LYS A 17 18.10 36.46 39.97
CA LYS A 17 17.78 37.89 39.84
C LYS A 17 17.10 38.25 38.51
N HIS A 18 17.24 37.41 37.48
CA HIS A 18 16.74 37.68 36.13
C HIS A 18 16.08 36.46 35.50
N LEU A 19 14.77 36.55 35.32
CA LEU A 19 13.96 35.60 34.57
C LEU A 19 13.69 36.16 33.18
N TYR A 20 13.62 35.27 32.19
CA TYR A 20 13.33 35.58 30.80
C TYR A 20 12.07 34.84 30.37
N GLU A 21 11.25 35.51 29.55
CA GLU A 21 10.06 34.89 28.99
C GLU A 21 10.44 34.01 27.79
N CYS A 22 10.06 32.73 27.83
CA CYS A 22 10.20 31.84 26.70
C CYS A 22 9.06 32.07 25.70
N HIS A 23 9.37 32.56 24.50
CA HIS A 23 8.38 32.79 23.45
C HIS A 23 7.66 31.52 22.94
N CYS A 24 8.18 30.32 23.23
CA CYS A 24 7.57 29.07 22.78
C CYS A 24 6.44 28.58 23.70
N CYS A 25 6.46 28.94 24.99
CA CYS A 25 5.51 28.44 25.99
C CYS A 25 5.12 29.48 27.05
N SER A 26 5.46 30.75 26.83
CA SER A 26 5.18 31.91 27.69
C SER A 26 5.56 31.71 29.16
N SER A 27 6.57 30.87 29.41
CA SER A 27 7.05 30.53 30.76
C SER A 27 8.27 31.37 31.12
N LEU A 28 8.34 31.83 32.37
CA LEU A 28 9.51 32.55 32.91
C LEU A 28 10.56 31.54 33.36
N ILE A 29 11.75 31.61 32.77
CA ILE A 29 12.87 30.68 33.02
C ILE A 29 14.19 31.42 33.11
N CYS A 30 15.21 30.82 33.72
CA CYS A 30 16.55 31.41 33.75
C CYS A 30 17.22 31.37 32.37
N LEU A 31 18.29 32.14 32.17
CA LEU A 31 19.01 32.20 30.90
C LEU A 31 19.50 30.83 30.41
N ASN A 32 20.05 29.99 31.31
CA ASN A 32 20.55 28.66 30.95
C ASN A 32 19.42 27.75 30.47
N HIS A 33 18.28 27.73 31.17
CA HIS A 33 17.11 26.98 30.77
C HIS A 33 16.51 27.50 29.45
N LEU A 34 16.56 28.82 29.20
CA LEU A 34 16.14 29.39 27.92
C LEU A 34 17.01 28.90 26.76
N ILE A 35 18.33 28.83 26.95
CA ILE A 35 19.26 28.29 25.96
C ILE A 35 18.97 26.81 25.68
N GLU A 36 18.84 26.00 26.72
CA GLU A 36 18.52 24.57 26.60
C GLU A 36 17.18 24.34 25.87
N HIS A 37 16.18 25.16 26.19
CA HIS A 37 14.86 25.10 25.56
C HIS A 37 14.92 25.42 24.06
N VAL A 38 15.60 26.50 23.68
CA VAL A 38 15.77 26.88 22.28
C VAL A 38 16.49 25.78 21.50
N GLN A 39 17.55 25.19 22.09
CA GLN A 39 18.26 24.06 21.47
C GLN A 39 17.38 22.81 21.33
N ALA A 40 16.58 22.47 22.34
CA ALA A 40 15.65 21.34 22.27
C ALA A 40 14.59 21.54 21.18
N THR A 41 14.05 22.75 21.07
CA THR A 41 13.10 23.14 20.02
C THR A 41 13.71 22.99 18.63
N GLN A 42 14.96 23.43 18.47
CA GLN A 42 15.68 23.30 17.20
C GLN A 42 15.92 21.83 16.81
N ARG A 43 16.36 20.99 17.76
CA ARG A 43 16.52 19.53 17.54
C ARG A 43 15.20 18.87 17.15
N ASN A 44 14.10 19.24 17.80
CA ASN A 44 12.77 18.72 17.47
C ASN A 44 12.35 19.11 16.05
N LYS A 45 12.63 20.36 15.64
CA LYS A 45 12.35 20.82 14.27
C LYS A 45 13.13 20.02 13.24
N GLU A 46 14.41 19.77 13.48
CA GLU A 46 15.26 18.95 12.61
C GLU A 46 14.75 17.50 12.53
N ARG A 47 14.36 16.91 13.67
CA ARG A 47 13.75 15.59 13.72
C ARG A 47 12.45 15.51 12.92
N LEU A 48 11.58 16.52 13.02
CA LEU A 48 10.33 16.58 12.24
C LEU A 48 10.60 16.68 10.73
N VAL A 49 11.64 17.40 10.34
CA VAL A 49 12.08 17.44 8.92
C VAL A 49 12.57 16.07 8.47
N SER A 50 13.37 15.37 9.28
CA SER A 50 13.83 14.00 8.96
C SER A 50 12.64 13.05 8.78
N LEU A 51 11.72 13.03 9.76
CA LEU A 51 10.53 12.17 9.72
C LEU A 51 9.65 12.45 8.50
N ARG A 52 9.50 13.73 8.11
CA ARG A 52 8.79 14.09 6.89
C ARG A 52 9.47 13.50 5.65
N ASN A 53 10.79 13.54 5.56
CA ASN A 53 11.55 13.01 4.43
C ASN A 53 11.49 11.49 4.36
N GLU A 54 11.57 10.82 5.51
CA GLU A 54 11.39 9.37 5.63
C GLU A 54 9.97 8.97 5.19
N LEU A 55 8.94 9.67 5.68
CA LEU A 55 7.55 9.42 5.28
C LEU A 55 7.37 9.62 3.77
N LYS A 56 7.98 10.66 3.19
CA LYS A 56 7.94 10.87 1.74
C LYS A 56 8.55 9.69 0.97
N THR A 57 9.71 9.20 1.42
CA THR A 57 10.38 8.04 0.82
C THR A 57 9.50 6.77 0.90
N VAL A 58 8.85 6.55 2.05
CA VAL A 58 7.93 5.42 2.24
C VAL A 58 6.73 5.53 1.31
N VAL A 59 6.12 6.71 1.20
CA VAL A 59 4.98 6.96 0.29
C VAL A 59 5.38 6.71 -1.16
N ASP A 60 6.54 7.21 -1.60
CA ASP A 60 7.00 7.01 -2.96
C ASP A 60 7.32 5.53 -3.25
N THR A 61 7.85 4.79 -2.26
CA THR A 61 8.04 3.34 -2.36
C THR A 61 6.70 2.61 -2.52
N PHE A 62 5.67 2.98 -1.75
CA PHE A 62 4.35 2.38 -1.88
C PHE A 62 3.71 2.66 -3.25
N LYS A 63 3.89 3.85 -3.83
CA LYS A 63 3.40 4.14 -5.19
C LYS A 63 3.99 3.16 -6.21
N VAL A 64 5.31 2.94 -6.19
CA VAL A 64 5.98 2.00 -7.09
C VAL A 64 5.46 0.57 -6.90
N ILE A 65 5.24 0.14 -5.64
CA ILE A 65 4.67 -1.17 -5.35
C ILE A 65 3.26 -1.30 -5.93
N ILE A 66 2.42 -0.29 -5.76
CA ILE A 66 1.05 -0.27 -6.29
C ILE A 66 1.07 -0.37 -7.82
N GLU A 67 1.89 0.44 -8.50
CA GLU A 67 2.04 0.41 -9.95
C GLU A 67 2.44 -0.98 -10.46
N LYS A 68 3.41 -1.62 -9.80
CA LYS A 68 3.84 -2.99 -10.14
C LYS A 68 2.71 -4.01 -9.94
N LYS A 69 1.93 -3.86 -8.87
CA LYS A 69 0.78 -4.75 -8.60
C LYS A 69 -0.31 -4.58 -9.64
N LEU A 70 -0.61 -3.36 -10.07
CA LEU A 70 -1.57 -3.09 -11.14
C LEU A 70 -1.15 -3.73 -12.47
N LEU A 71 0.14 -3.61 -12.83
CA LEU A 71 0.67 -4.29 -14.02
C LEU A 71 0.55 -5.82 -13.95
N ASN A 72 0.77 -6.40 -12.77
CA ASN A 72 0.60 -7.84 -12.59
C ASN A 72 -0.85 -8.28 -12.71
N ILE A 73 -1.79 -7.54 -12.11
CA ILE A 73 -3.23 -7.80 -12.26
C ILE A 73 -3.62 -7.78 -13.73
N GLU A 74 -3.11 -6.81 -14.50
CA GLU A 74 -3.41 -6.73 -15.92
C GLU A 74 -2.87 -7.93 -16.70
N ARG A 75 -1.66 -8.40 -16.36
CA ARG A 75 -1.12 -9.64 -16.96
C ARG A 75 -1.97 -10.86 -16.62
N GLU A 76 -2.41 -10.99 -15.37
CA GLU A 76 -3.27 -12.11 -14.95
C GLU A 76 -4.62 -12.10 -15.68
N LYS A 77 -5.25 -10.93 -15.85
CA LYS A 77 -6.46 -10.79 -16.67
C LYS A 77 -6.26 -11.27 -18.10
N ASN A 78 -5.15 -10.87 -18.73
CA ASN A 78 -4.81 -11.32 -20.09
C ASN A 78 -4.59 -12.83 -20.16
N LEU A 79 -4.00 -13.44 -19.13
CA LEU A 79 -3.84 -14.90 -19.05
C LEU A 79 -5.18 -15.61 -18.90
N ILE A 80 -6.08 -15.09 -18.06
CA ILE A 80 -7.44 -15.63 -17.89
C ILE A 80 -8.21 -15.55 -19.22
N GLU A 81 -8.13 -14.44 -19.94
CA GLU A 81 -8.80 -14.28 -21.24
C GLU A 81 -8.29 -15.30 -22.28
N ARG A 82 -6.98 -15.54 -22.31
CA ARG A 82 -6.38 -16.56 -23.18
C ARG A 82 -6.82 -17.97 -22.81
N ALA A 83 -6.85 -18.27 -21.50
CA ALA A 83 -7.32 -19.57 -21.02
C ALA A 83 -8.80 -19.80 -21.40
N GLN A 84 -9.64 -18.77 -21.31
CA GLN A 84 -11.04 -18.86 -21.71
C GLN A 84 -11.16 -19.17 -23.20
N LYS A 85 -10.41 -18.47 -24.07
CA LYS A 85 -10.41 -18.75 -25.52
C LYS A 85 -10.00 -20.18 -25.83
N LEU A 86 -9.03 -20.74 -25.10
CA LEU A 86 -8.62 -22.13 -25.27
C LEU A 86 -9.75 -23.08 -24.86
N LEU A 87 -10.42 -22.83 -23.73
CA LEU A 87 -11.57 -23.63 -23.31
C LEU A 87 -12.71 -23.59 -24.33
N ASP A 88 -12.97 -22.43 -24.93
CA ASP A 88 -14.01 -22.28 -25.95
C ASP A 88 -13.68 -23.13 -27.21
N VAL A 89 -12.41 -23.19 -27.62
CA VAL A 89 -11.94 -24.03 -28.74
C VAL A 89 -12.06 -25.51 -28.42
N GLU A 90 -11.66 -25.93 -27.22
CA GLU A 90 -11.77 -27.32 -26.77
C GLU A 90 -13.24 -27.77 -26.70
N ASN A 91 -14.13 -26.91 -26.18
CA ASN A 91 -15.56 -27.21 -26.16
C ASN A 91 -16.13 -27.38 -27.57
N GLY A 92 -15.75 -26.52 -28.52
CA GLY A 92 -16.15 -26.69 -29.92
C GLY A 92 -15.66 -28.01 -30.51
N SER A 93 -14.43 -28.41 -30.17
CA SER A 93 -13.87 -29.70 -30.62
C SER A 93 -14.62 -30.89 -30.02
N ILE A 94 -15.07 -30.80 -28.76
CA ILE A 94 -15.91 -31.80 -28.12
C ILE A 94 -17.27 -31.91 -28.83
N ASP A 95 -17.88 -30.78 -29.16
CA ASP A 95 -19.16 -30.74 -29.87
C ASP A 95 -19.05 -31.41 -31.25
N GLU A 96 -17.97 -31.15 -32.00
CA GLU A 96 -17.69 -31.80 -33.28
C GLU A 96 -17.55 -33.33 -33.14
N VAL A 97 -16.80 -33.79 -32.13
CA VAL A 97 -16.65 -35.24 -31.86
C VAL A 97 -17.98 -35.88 -31.51
N GLN A 98 -18.85 -35.20 -30.75
CA GLN A 98 -20.18 -35.71 -30.42
C GLN A 98 -21.07 -35.85 -31.65
N ILE A 99 -21.03 -34.88 -32.57
CA ILE A 99 -21.76 -34.93 -33.84
C ILE A 99 -21.30 -36.15 -34.65
N ILE A 100 -19.98 -36.31 -34.84
CA ILE A 100 -19.40 -37.45 -35.58
C ILE A 100 -19.81 -38.78 -34.94
N PHE A 101 -19.80 -38.85 -33.61
CA PHE A 101 -20.21 -40.07 -32.89
C PHE A 101 -21.67 -40.45 -33.16
N GLU A 102 -22.59 -39.48 -33.12
CA GLU A 102 -24.00 -39.74 -33.43
C GLU A 102 -24.22 -40.10 -34.90
N GLU A 103 -23.49 -39.50 -35.84
CA GLU A 103 -23.52 -39.88 -37.26
C GLU A 103 -23.08 -41.35 -37.48
N ILE A 104 -21.98 -41.77 -36.84
CA ILE A 104 -21.51 -43.16 -36.90
C ILE A 104 -22.56 -44.12 -36.35
N LYS A 105 -23.16 -43.79 -35.21
CA LYS A 105 -24.19 -44.60 -34.57
C LYS A 105 -25.43 -44.75 -35.46
N GLN A 106 -25.85 -43.68 -36.13
CA GLN A 106 -26.94 -43.74 -37.11
C GLN A 106 -26.57 -44.63 -38.31
N ALA A 107 -25.37 -44.46 -38.88
CA ALA A 107 -24.91 -45.26 -40.01
C ALA A 107 -24.86 -46.76 -39.69
N ILE A 108 -24.37 -47.12 -38.49
CA ILE A 108 -24.38 -48.51 -38.01
C ILE A 108 -25.82 -49.02 -37.88
N GLY A 109 -26.72 -48.25 -37.26
CA GLY A 109 -28.13 -48.63 -37.13
C GLY A 109 -28.82 -48.90 -38.47
N LEU A 110 -28.60 -48.06 -39.48
CA LEU A 110 -29.13 -48.24 -40.83
C LEU A 110 -28.56 -49.49 -41.51
N SER A 111 -27.27 -49.77 -41.34
CA SER A 111 -26.62 -50.95 -41.92
C SER A 111 -27.15 -52.29 -41.38
N GLN A 112 -27.67 -52.30 -40.16
CA GLN A 112 -28.25 -53.49 -39.53
C GLN A 112 -29.69 -53.76 -39.98
N LEU A 113 -30.43 -52.72 -40.40
CA LEU A 113 -31.79 -52.85 -40.94
C LEU A 113 -31.82 -53.41 -42.36
N GLY A 114 -30.82 -53.08 -43.20
CA GLY A 114 -30.70 -53.60 -44.56
C GLY A 114 -30.24 -55.07 -44.67
N LYS A 115 -29.98 -55.75 -43.54
CA LYS A 115 -29.58 -57.16 -43.47
C LYS A 115 -30.68 -58.10 -42.96
N LYS A 116 -31.89 -57.60 -42.71
CA LYS A 116 -33.09 -58.40 -42.40
C LYS A 116 -33.97 -58.50 -43.63
#